data_AF-D7FSS6-F1
#
_entry.id   AF-D7FSS6-F1
#
_cell.length_a   1.000
_cell.length_b   1.000
_cell.length_c   1.000
_cell.angle_alpha   90.00
_cell.angle_beta   90.00
_cell.angle_gamma   90.00
#
_symmetry.space_group_name_H-M   'P 1'
#
loop_
_entity.id
_entity.type
_entity.pdbx_description
1 polymer ?
#
loop_
_entity_poly.entity_id
_entity_poly.type
_entity_poly.pdbx_seq_one_letter_code
_entity_poly.pdbx_strand_id
1 'polypeptide(L)' 'MRYSHSREYLEMVCRDAGFSVLASSDVILRKNAGMPVPGFVFVTEAAIASPAPTS' A
#
# COMPACT_ATOMS: atom_id res chain seq x y z
N MET A 1 14.43 14.13 5.42
CA MET A 1 13.11 13.89 4.78
C MET A 1 12.41 12.76 5.51
N ARG A 2 11.22 13.02 6.06
CA ARG A 2 10.51 12.13 6.99
C ARG A 2 9.22 11.66 6.32
N TYR A 3 9.34 10.72 5.38
CA TYR A 3 8.18 10.05 4.78
C TYR A 3 7.61 9.07 5.82
N SER A 4 6.96 9.60 6.85
CA SER A 4 6.19 8.81 7.82
C SER A 4 4.76 8.71 7.29
N HIS A 5 4.59 7.96 6.21
CA HIS A 5 3.24 7.61 5.76
C HIS A 5 2.63 6.69 6.81
N SER A 6 1.41 6.98 7.26
CA SER A 6 0.67 6.03 8.09
C SER A 6 0.16 4.90 7.21
N ARG A 7 -0.20 3.76 7.82
CA ARG A 7 -0.80 2.63 7.11
C ARG A 7 -2.07 3.05 6.38
N GLU A 8 -2.92 3.81 7.07
CA GLU A 8 -4.21 4.28 6.58
C GLU A 8 -4.04 5.19 5.36
N TYR A 9 -2.99 6.02 5.36
CA TYR A 9 -2.66 6.85 4.21
C TYR A 9 -2.28 6.01 2.99
N LEU A 10 -1.48 4.96 3.16
CA LEU A 10 -1.07 4.10 2.05
C LEU A 10 -2.23 3.26 1.50
N GLU A 11 -3.12 2.78 2.38
CA GLU A 11 -4.34 2.07 1.97
C GLU A 11 -5.29 2.97 1.17
N MET A 12 -5.43 4.24 1.59
CA MET A 12 -6.19 5.25 0.84
C MET A 12 -5.57 5.48 -0.54
N VAL A 13 -4.24 5.64 -0.62
CA VAL A 13 -3.53 5.82 -1.90
C VAL A 13 -3.73 4.61 -2.83
N CYS A 14 -3.68 3.38 -2.31
CA CYS A 14 -3.97 2.19 -3.11
C CYS A 14 -5.39 2.23 -3.69
N ARG A 15 -6.39 2.57 -2.87
CA ARG A 15 -7.79 2.66 -3.30
C ARG A 15 -8.00 3.74 -4.36
N ASP A 16 -7.46 4.94 -4.13
CA ASP A 16 -7.58 6.07 -5.07
C ASP A 16 -6.91 5.76 -6.41
N ALA A 17 -5.87 4.93 -6.40
CA ALA A 17 -5.20 4.41 -7.58
C ALA A 17 -5.90 3.20 -8.24
N GLY A 18 -7.07 2.78 -7.75
CA GLY A 18 -7.85 1.68 -8.31
C GLY A 18 -7.34 0.29 -7.92
N PHE A 19 -6.67 0.17 -6.77
CA PHE A 19 -6.22 -1.10 -6.22
C PHE A 19 -7.00 -1.48 -4.96
N SER A 20 -7.32 -2.77 -4.85
CA SER A 20 -7.82 -3.38 -3.61
C SER A 20 -6.65 -3.97 -2.84
N VAL A 21 -6.52 -3.62 -1.55
CA VAL A 21 -5.50 -4.19 -0.67
C VAL A 21 -5.96 -5.55 -0.18
N LEU A 22 -5.19 -6.60 -0.50
CA LEU A 22 -5.45 -7.99 -0.10
C LEU A 22 -4.80 -8.35 1.23
N ALA A 23 -3.59 -7.82 1.47
CA ALA A 23 -2.83 -8.06 2.69
C ALA A 23 -1.85 -6.92 2.94
N SER A 24 -1.50 -6.70 4.20
CA SER A 24 -0.48 -5.74 4.61
C SER A 24 0.30 -6.21 5.83
N SER A 25 1.59 -5.88 5.89
CA SER A 25 2.48 -6.30 6.99
C SER A 25 3.51 -5.22 7.31
N ASP A 26 3.81 -5.05 8.61
CA ASP A 26 4.89 -4.20 9.11
C ASP A 26 6.22 -4.94 8.98
N VAL A 27 7.21 -4.28 8.39
CA VAL A 27 8.53 -4.88 8.16
C VAL A 27 9.64 -3.88 8.40
N ILE A 28 10.86 -4.38 8.66
CA ILE A 28 12.06 -3.55 8.62
C ILE A 28 12.58 -3.55 7.18
N LEU A 29 12.46 -2.41 6.49
CA LEU A 29 12.81 -2.29 5.08
C LEU A 29 14.31 -2.31 4.86
N ARG A 30 15.05 -1.60 5.72
CA ARG A 30 16.51 -1.46 5.64
C ARG A 30 17.09 -1.01 6.97
N LYS A 31 18.41 -0.98 7.04
CA LYS A 31 19.15 -0.24 8.08
C LYS A 31 19.66 1.08 7.51
N ASN A 32 19.56 2.16 8.27
CA ASN A 32 20.12 3.47 7.93
C ASN A 32 20.99 3.93 9.11
N ALA A 33 22.30 4.15 8.88
CA ALA A 33 23.27 4.41 9.94
C ALA A 33 23.20 3.40 11.11
N GLY A 34 23.00 2.12 10.78
CA GLY A 34 22.84 1.04 11.77
C GLY A 34 21.44 0.92 12.40
N MET A 35 20.59 1.94 12.27
CA MET A 35 19.24 1.93 12.82
C MET A 35 18.23 1.28 11.87
N PRO A 36 17.33 0.40 12.36
CA PRO A 36 16.29 -0.18 11.53
C PRO A 36 15.30 0.90 11.08
N VAL A 37 14.91 0.85 9.81
CA VAL A 37 13.88 1.71 9.24
C VAL A 37 12.60 0.88 9.09
N PRO A 38 11.57 1.12 9.92
CA PRO A 38 10.29 0.44 9.79
C PRO A 38 9.55 0.92 8.54
N GLY A 39 8.71 0.06 7.99
CA GLY A 39 7.82 0.36 6.88
C GLY A 39 6.78 -0.73 6.70
N PHE A 40 6.10 -0.69 5.56
CA PHE A 40 4.98 -1.56 5.25
C PHE A 40 5.17 -2.24 3.89
N VAL A 41 4.70 -3.48 3.79
CA VAL A 41 4.54 -4.18 2.51
C VAL A 41 3.05 -4.45 2.32
N PHE A 42 2.55 -4.13 1.13
CA PHE A 42 1.16 -4.35 0.73
C PHE A 42 1.12 -5.31 -0.45
N VAL A 43 0.15 -6.22 -0.42
CA VAL A 43 -0.24 -7.01 -1.59
C VAL A 43 -1.57 -6.45 -2.08
N THR A 44 -1.61 -6.09 -3.36
CA THR A 44 -2.77 -5.46 -3.98
C THR A 44 -3.15 -6.17 -5.25
N GLU A 45 -4.44 -6.14 -5.58
CA GLU A 45 -4.94 -6.49 -6.90
C GLU A 45 -5.51 -5.26 -7.59
N ALA A 46 -5.43 -5.21 -8.93
CA ALA A 46 -6.15 -4.20 -9.68
C ALA A 46 -7.64 -4.42 -9.46
N ALA A 47 -8.35 -3.40 -8.96
CA ALA A 47 -9.79 -3.45 -8.91
C ALA A 47 -10.26 -3.46 -10.37
N ILE A 48 -10.70 -4.62 -10.86
CA ILE A 48 -11.25 -4.75 -12.21
C ILE A 48 -12.40 -3.75 -12.26
N ALA A 49 -12.27 -2.70 -13.09
CA ALA A 49 -13.40 -1.89 -13.46
C ALA A 49 -14.38 -2.86 -14.14
N SER A 50 -15.43 -3.23 -13.42
CA SER A 50 -16.44 -4.16 -13.91
C SER A 50 -16.90 -3.66 -15.29
N PRO A 51 -16.81 -4.47 -16.38
CA PRO A 51 -17.35 -4.02 -17.65
C PRO A 51 -18.83 -3.75 -17.45
N ALA A 52 -19.25 -2.52 -17.75
CA ALA A 52 -20.64 -2.11 -17.62
C ALA A 52 -21.55 -3.14 -18.33
N PRO A 53 -22.67 -3.56 -17.72
CA PRO A 53 -23.58 -4.48 -18.37
C PRO A 53 -24.19 -3.78 -19.60
N THR A 54 -23.75 -4.15 -20.80
CA THR A 54 -24.47 -3.81 -22.04
C THR A 54 -25.76 -4.63 -22.06
N SER A 55 -26.88 -3.93 -21.86
CA SER A 55 -28.24 -4.41 -22.16
C SER A 55 -28.44 -4.59 -23.66
#